data_AF-A0A2N2P0J5-F1
#
_entry.id   AF-A0A2N2P0J5-F1
#
_cell.length_a   1.000
_cell.length_b   1.000
_cell.length_c   1.000
_cell.angle_alpha   90.00
_cell.angle_beta   90.00
_cell.angle_gamma   90.00
#
_symmetry.space_group_name_H-M   'P 1'
#
loop_
_entity.id
_entity.type
_entity.pdbx_description
1 polymer ?
#
loop_
_entity_poly.entity_id
_entity_poly.type
_entity_poly.pdbx_seq_one_letter_code
_entity_poly.pdbx_strand_id
1 'polypeptide(L)'
;MKTFMEMAKQRLSQRYVNDIAEQDTLEALLEMSGGQRMELLKWVMKDKKNGFLAPRKQAGLEFVKNAPDEGWGILEQLIRSDNPDDRETACEILEEFRDPKSYQLIKMLLDDEYPSLQFDACDFLSDIFSQDVIRTLTGLTQHENKIVREAAEKRLELMEGKE
;
A
#
# COMPACT_ATOMS: atom_id res chain seq x y z
N MET A 1 17.10 8.23 30.26
CA MET A 1 16.43 9.25 29.44
C MET A 1 16.10 8.58 28.11
N LYS A 2 14.84 8.59 27.64
CA LYS A 2 14.51 7.96 26.35
C LYS A 2 15.04 8.83 25.21
N THR A 3 15.55 8.20 24.16
CA THR A 3 15.97 8.91 22.94
C THR A 3 14.73 9.49 22.23
N PHE A 4 14.92 10.52 21.40
CA PHE A 4 13.84 11.06 20.57
C PHE A 4 13.15 9.95 19.76
N MET A 5 13.94 9.06 19.17
CA MET A 5 13.44 7.92 18.40
C MET A 5 12.56 7.00 19.26
N GLU A 6 12.97 6.67 20.48
CA GLU A 6 12.16 5.84 21.39
C GLU A 6 10.87 6.52 21.79
N MET A 7 10.88 7.84 22.00
CA MET A 7 9.68 8.61 22.33
C MET A 7 8.71 8.68 21.15
N ALA A 8 9.23 8.93 19.94
CA ALA A 8 8.44 8.97 18.72
C ALA A 8 7.80 7.59 18.42
N LYS A 9 8.60 6.52 18.48
CA LYS A 9 8.10 5.14 18.30
C LYS A 9 7.09 4.77 19.38
N GLN A 10 7.35 5.12 20.65
CA GLN A 10 6.41 4.88 21.74
C GLN A 10 5.09 5.59 21.48
N ARG A 11 5.12 6.86 21.07
CA ARG A 11 3.91 7.63 20.76
C ARG A 11 3.16 6.97 19.62
N LEU A 12 3.83 6.70 18.49
CA LEU A 12 3.23 6.06 17.31
C LEU A 12 2.68 4.65 17.60
N SER A 13 3.27 3.91 18.54
CA SER A 13 2.85 2.54 18.88
C SER A 13 1.73 2.47 19.94
N GLN A 14 1.28 3.59 20.52
CA GLN A 14 0.26 3.55 21.55
C GLN A 14 -1.10 3.18 20.97
N ARG A 15 -1.73 2.16 21.58
CA ARG A 15 -2.98 1.50 21.16
C ARG A 15 -4.21 2.43 21.04
N TYR A 16 -4.13 3.67 21.53
CA TYR A 16 -5.20 4.67 21.54
C TYR A 16 -4.84 5.95 20.76
N VAL A 17 -3.77 5.92 19.97
CA VAL A 17 -3.54 6.93 18.95
C VAL A 17 -4.63 6.73 17.91
N ASN A 18 -5.63 7.60 17.93
CA ASN A 18 -6.56 7.72 16.80
C ASN A 18 -5.77 8.20 15.57
N ASP A 19 -6.33 8.00 14.38
CA ASP A 19 -5.70 8.37 13.10
C ASP A 19 -5.11 9.80 13.13
N ILE A 20 -5.81 10.73 13.79
CA ILE A 20 -5.38 12.12 14.01
C ILE A 20 -4.04 12.21 14.75
N ALA A 21 -3.86 11.51 15.87
CA ALA A 21 -2.62 11.61 16.65
C ALA A 21 -1.43 10.93 15.95
N GLU A 22 -1.69 9.94 15.09
CA GLU A 22 -0.67 9.35 14.22
C GLU A 22 -0.28 10.34 13.13
N GLN A 23 -1.27 10.95 12.50
CA GLN A 23 -1.11 11.98 11.48
C GLN A 23 -0.32 13.19 12.01
N ASP A 24 -0.69 13.77 13.16
CA ASP A 24 0.04 14.88 13.79
C ASP A 24 1.52 14.53 14.03
N THR A 25 1.76 13.28 14.46
CA THR A 25 3.12 12.81 14.73
C THR A 25 3.90 12.65 13.43
N LEU A 26 3.26 12.14 12.37
CA LEU A 26 3.87 12.04 11.05
C LEU A 26 4.15 13.42 10.45
N GLU A 27 3.22 14.37 10.55
CA GLU A 27 3.39 15.75 10.08
C GLU A 27 4.61 16.40 10.72
N ALA A 28 4.74 16.28 12.05
CA ALA A 28 5.93 16.74 12.76
C ALA A 28 7.22 16.08 12.23
N LEU A 29 7.20 14.78 11.90
CA LEU A 29 8.35 14.10 11.29
C LEU A 29 8.66 14.64 9.90
N LEU A 30 7.65 14.96 9.10
CA LEU A 30 7.84 15.47 7.74
C LEU A 30 8.48 16.86 7.74
N GLU A 31 8.18 17.69 8.74
CA GLU A 31 8.81 19.00 8.96
C GLU A 31 10.25 18.92 9.50
N MET A 32 10.61 17.82 10.15
CA MET A 32 11.97 17.61 10.62
C MET A 32 12.96 17.43 9.46
N SER A 33 14.24 17.71 9.72
CA SER A 33 15.34 17.41 8.79
C SER A 33 16.35 16.45 9.42
N GLY A 34 17.06 15.69 8.58
CA GLY A 34 18.19 14.84 8.99
C GLY A 34 17.90 13.34 9.08
N GLY A 35 18.92 12.55 9.43
CA GLY A 35 18.86 11.08 9.35
C GLY A 35 17.86 10.41 10.30
N GLN A 36 17.60 11.00 11.47
CA GLN A 36 16.62 10.47 12.43
C GLN A 36 15.19 10.46 11.88
N ARG A 37 14.85 11.45 11.04
CA ARG A 37 13.58 11.48 10.29
C ARG A 37 13.48 10.28 9.37
N MET A 38 14.50 10.03 8.55
CA MET A 38 14.49 8.94 7.57
C MET A 38 14.33 7.59 8.23
N GLU A 39 15.00 7.36 9.37
CA GLU A 39 14.83 6.14 10.17
C GLU A 39 13.41 5.98 10.71
N LEU A 40 12.75 7.08 11.09
CA LEU A 40 11.37 7.03 11.57
C LEU A 40 10.36 6.83 10.44
N LEU A 41 10.54 7.50 9.28
CA LEU A 41 9.70 7.28 8.10
C LEU A 41 9.79 5.83 7.61
N LYS A 42 11.00 5.28 7.54
CA LYS A 42 11.25 3.87 7.25
C LYS A 42 10.51 2.95 8.22
N TRP A 43 10.59 3.25 9.52
CA TRP A 43 9.93 2.47 10.56
C TRP A 43 8.39 2.54 10.44
N VAL A 44 7.81 3.73 10.17
CA VAL A 44 6.37 3.90 9.96
C VAL A 44 5.89 3.12 8.73
N MET A 45 6.61 3.22 7.61
CA MET A 45 6.31 2.48 6.38
C MET A 45 6.33 0.96 6.59
N LYS A 46 7.40 0.44 7.22
CA LYS A 46 7.68 -1.01 7.28
C LYS A 46 7.01 -1.74 8.44
N ASP A 47 7.10 -1.18 9.64
CA ASP A 47 7.17 -1.99 10.86
C ASP A 47 6.06 -1.69 11.86
N LYS A 48 5.09 -0.85 11.47
CA LYS A 48 4.00 -0.51 12.38
C LYS A 48 2.90 -1.56 12.35
N LYS A 49 3.00 -2.54 13.27
CA LYS A 49 1.84 -3.32 13.71
C LYS A 49 0.76 -2.34 14.20
N ASN A 50 -0.37 -2.30 13.52
CA ASN A 50 -1.51 -1.38 13.77
C ASN A 50 -1.28 0.10 13.36
N GLY A 51 -0.50 0.37 12.32
CA GLY A 51 -0.47 1.70 11.70
C GLY A 51 -1.65 1.91 10.77
N PHE A 52 -2.27 3.10 10.80
CA PHE A 52 -3.27 3.45 9.79
C PHE A 52 -2.62 3.53 8.41
N LEU A 53 -3.34 3.08 7.38
CA LEU A 53 -2.86 3.03 6.00
C LEU A 53 -2.35 4.39 5.51
N ALA A 54 -3.09 5.48 5.78
CA ALA A 54 -2.73 6.81 5.31
C ALA A 54 -1.37 7.30 5.84
N PRO A 55 -1.07 7.26 7.15
CA PRO A 55 0.27 7.54 7.66
C PRO A 55 1.37 6.65 7.07
N ARG A 56 1.12 5.34 6.89
CA ARG A 56 2.09 4.42 6.28
C ARG A 56 2.38 4.79 4.82
N LYS A 57 1.34 5.09 4.05
CA LYS A 57 1.44 5.55 2.66
C LYS A 57 2.26 6.84 2.58
N GLN A 58 1.90 7.86 3.37
CA GLN A 58 2.59 9.14 3.35
C GLN A 58 4.07 9.02 3.77
N ALA A 59 4.36 8.23 4.81
CA ALA A 59 5.74 7.97 5.21
C ALA A 59 6.52 7.23 4.11
N GLY A 60 5.90 6.24 3.46
CA GLY A 60 6.52 5.48 2.37
C GLY A 60 6.79 6.32 1.13
N LEU A 61 5.85 7.17 0.72
CA LEU A 61 6.05 8.10 -0.40
C LEU A 61 7.22 9.04 -0.15
N GLU A 62 7.30 9.62 1.05
CA GLU A 62 8.40 10.49 1.42
C GLU A 62 9.73 9.72 1.49
N PHE A 63 9.72 8.53 2.09
CA PHE A 63 10.93 7.73 2.24
C PHE A 63 11.50 7.32 0.88
N VAL A 64 10.67 6.76 -0.01
CA VAL A 64 11.10 6.29 -1.35
C VAL A 64 11.63 7.47 -2.20
N LYS A 65 11.04 8.66 -2.10
CA LYS A 65 11.53 9.85 -2.81
C LYS A 65 12.94 10.27 -2.36
N ASN A 66 13.26 10.08 -1.08
CA ASN A 66 14.54 10.52 -0.50
C ASN A 66 15.60 9.40 -0.43
N ALA A 67 15.20 8.14 -0.50
CA ALA A 67 16.07 6.97 -0.46
C ALA A 67 15.54 5.86 -1.41
N PRO A 68 15.59 6.07 -2.74
CA PRO A 68 14.89 5.23 -3.70
C PRO A 68 15.34 3.77 -3.69
N ASP A 69 16.64 3.49 -3.69
CA ASP A 69 17.15 2.11 -3.75
C ASP A 69 16.65 1.27 -2.56
N GLU A 70 16.74 1.83 -1.36
CA GLU A 70 16.26 1.19 -0.15
C GLU A 70 14.73 1.15 -0.10
N GLY A 71 14.06 2.25 -0.46
CA GLY A 71 12.60 2.36 -0.45
C GLY A 71 11.94 1.35 -1.37
N TRP A 72 12.44 1.18 -2.59
CA TRP A 72 11.96 0.15 -3.51
C TRP A 72 12.24 -1.27 -3.00
N GLY A 73 13.38 -1.50 -2.35
CA GLY A 73 13.67 -2.77 -1.69
C GLY A 73 12.69 -3.10 -0.56
N ILE A 74 12.20 -2.08 0.17
CA ILE A 74 11.15 -2.25 1.18
C ILE A 74 9.79 -2.52 0.52
N LEU A 75 9.41 -1.79 -0.53
CA LEU A 75 8.14 -2.06 -1.25
C LEU A 75 8.09 -3.48 -1.82
N GLU A 76 9.20 -3.98 -2.34
CA GLU A 76 9.34 -5.37 -2.79
C GLU A 76 9.13 -6.40 -1.66
N GLN A 77 9.52 -6.07 -0.43
CA GLN A 77 9.29 -6.92 0.74
C GLN A 77 7.82 -6.85 1.17
N LEU A 78 7.26 -5.65 1.25
CA LEU A 78 5.90 -5.42 1.74
C LEU A 78 4.84 -6.04 0.82
N ILE A 79 4.96 -5.90 -0.50
CA ILE A 79 4.02 -6.48 -1.48
C ILE A 79 3.99 -8.02 -1.46
N ARG A 80 5.04 -8.65 -0.90
CA ARG A 80 5.17 -10.10 -0.73
C ARG A 80 4.95 -10.57 0.71
N SER A 81 4.53 -9.67 1.59
CA SER A 81 4.31 -9.97 3.01
C SER A 81 3.10 -10.89 3.18
N ASP A 82 3.17 -11.80 4.15
CA ASP A 82 2.02 -12.60 4.58
C ASP A 82 0.91 -11.73 5.22
N ASN A 83 1.25 -10.51 5.64
CA ASN A 83 0.30 -9.57 6.22
C ASN A 83 -0.41 -8.74 5.12
N PRO A 84 -1.75 -8.82 4.96
CA PRO A 84 -2.46 -8.05 3.95
C PRO A 84 -2.30 -6.53 4.10
N ASP A 85 -2.20 -6.00 5.32
CA ASP A 85 -2.03 -4.56 5.54
C ASP A 85 -0.70 -4.05 4.96
N ASP A 86 0.34 -4.90 4.93
CA ASP A 86 1.62 -4.57 4.33
C ASP A 86 1.52 -4.55 2.80
N ARG A 87 0.76 -5.50 2.22
CA ARG A 87 0.52 -5.57 0.79
C ARG A 87 -0.33 -4.38 0.31
N GLU A 88 -1.37 -4.02 1.06
CA GLU A 88 -2.19 -2.83 0.83
C GLU A 88 -1.35 -1.55 0.88
N THR A 89 -0.54 -1.40 1.93
CA THR A 89 0.41 -0.27 2.07
C THR A 89 1.34 -0.18 0.86
N ALA A 90 1.91 -1.32 0.43
CA ALA A 90 2.78 -1.35 -0.74
C ALA A 90 2.03 -0.97 -2.01
N CYS A 91 0.83 -1.50 -2.25
CA CYS A 91 0.01 -1.20 -3.42
C CYS A 91 -0.24 0.31 -3.53
N GLU A 92 -0.79 0.91 -2.47
CA GLU A 92 -1.11 2.34 -2.38
C GLU A 92 0.10 3.25 -2.62
N ILE A 93 1.29 2.86 -2.16
CA ILE A 93 2.51 3.63 -2.42
C ILE A 93 2.97 3.44 -3.87
N LEU A 94 2.94 2.21 -4.39
CA LEU A 94 3.39 1.88 -5.75
C LEU A 94 2.52 2.56 -6.82
N GLU A 95 1.21 2.67 -6.59
CA GLU A 95 0.26 3.32 -7.49
C GLU A 95 0.57 4.80 -7.73
N GLU A 96 1.02 5.50 -6.70
CA GLU A 96 1.38 6.93 -6.78
C GLU A 96 2.60 7.17 -7.67
N PHE A 97 3.53 6.20 -7.73
CA PHE A 97 4.74 6.34 -8.54
C PHE A 97 4.49 6.11 -10.04
N ARG A 98 3.50 5.27 -10.41
CA ARG A 98 3.22 4.90 -11.81
C ARG A 98 4.46 4.52 -12.63
N ASP A 99 5.46 3.92 -11.97
CA ASP A 99 6.71 3.51 -12.59
C ASP A 99 6.54 2.11 -13.24
N PRO A 100 7.25 1.78 -14.34
CA PRO A 100 7.28 0.42 -14.89
C PRO A 100 7.49 -0.67 -13.84
N LYS A 101 8.30 -0.41 -12.80
CA LYS A 101 8.50 -1.30 -11.66
C LYS A 101 7.27 -1.43 -10.78
N SER A 102 6.51 -0.35 -10.54
CA SER A 102 5.21 -0.40 -9.84
C SER A 102 4.26 -1.36 -10.52
N TYR A 103 4.13 -1.25 -11.84
CA TYR A 103 3.28 -2.13 -12.65
C TYR A 103 3.63 -3.61 -12.48
N GLN A 104 4.92 -3.95 -12.48
CA GLN A 104 5.37 -5.34 -12.28
C GLN A 104 5.12 -5.85 -10.86
N LEU A 105 5.29 -5.00 -9.85
CA LEU A 105 5.05 -5.39 -8.46
C LEU A 105 3.56 -5.54 -8.15
N ILE A 106 2.72 -4.60 -8.58
CA ILE A 106 1.26 -4.65 -8.37
C ILE A 106 0.64 -5.84 -9.12
N LYS A 107 1.22 -6.26 -10.26
CA LYS A 107 0.77 -7.46 -10.98
C LYS A 107 0.70 -8.71 -10.09
N MET A 108 1.54 -8.79 -9.05
CA MET A 108 1.53 -9.90 -8.10
C MET A 108 0.23 -9.99 -7.30
N LEU A 109 -0.48 -8.87 -7.11
CA LEU A 109 -1.73 -8.82 -6.34
C LEU A 109 -2.96 -9.25 -7.15
N LEU A 110 -2.83 -9.46 -8.47
CA LEU A 110 -3.92 -10.02 -9.27
C LEU A 110 -4.31 -11.43 -8.83
N ASP A 111 -3.38 -12.18 -8.25
CA ASP A 111 -3.63 -13.52 -7.72
C ASP A 111 -3.66 -13.52 -6.17
N ASP A 112 -3.87 -12.36 -5.52
CA ASP A 112 -3.91 -12.24 -4.05
C ASP A 112 -5.09 -13.02 -3.44
N GLU A 113 -4.98 -13.45 -2.19
CA GLU A 113 -6.08 -14.15 -1.51
C GLU A 113 -7.24 -13.23 -1.13
N TYR A 114 -6.99 -11.91 -0.99
CA TYR A 114 -8.00 -10.93 -0.62
C TYR A 114 -8.58 -10.25 -1.88
N PRO A 115 -9.89 -10.37 -2.12
CA PRO A 115 -10.53 -9.74 -3.28
C PRO A 115 -10.36 -8.22 -3.36
N SER A 116 -10.23 -7.52 -2.23
CA SER A 116 -9.97 -6.07 -2.22
C SER A 116 -8.66 -5.74 -2.94
N LEU A 117 -7.57 -6.42 -2.57
CA LEU A 117 -6.25 -6.23 -3.21
C LEU A 117 -6.26 -6.63 -4.68
N GLN A 118 -7.00 -7.68 -5.03
CA GLN A 118 -7.21 -8.05 -6.43
C GLN A 118 -7.92 -6.94 -7.21
N PHE A 119 -8.94 -6.29 -6.62
CA PHE A 119 -9.64 -5.18 -7.26
C PHE A 119 -8.76 -3.94 -7.42
N ASP A 120 -7.98 -3.57 -6.40
CA ASP A 120 -7.05 -2.44 -6.47
C ASP A 120 -6.03 -2.66 -7.60
N ALA A 121 -5.46 -3.86 -7.67
CA ALA A 121 -4.57 -4.25 -8.76
C ALA A 121 -5.26 -4.23 -10.14
N CYS A 122 -6.49 -4.72 -10.24
CA CYS A 122 -7.26 -4.66 -11.48
C CYS A 122 -7.49 -3.22 -11.96
N ASP A 123 -7.89 -2.34 -11.04
CA ASP A 123 -8.18 -0.94 -11.33
C ASP A 123 -6.92 -0.21 -11.83
N PHE A 124 -5.77 -0.43 -11.18
CA PHE A 124 -4.50 0.16 -11.57
C PHE A 124 -3.92 -0.40 -12.90
N LEU A 125 -4.07 -1.71 -13.13
CA LEU A 125 -3.41 -2.41 -14.25
C LEU A 125 -4.28 -2.51 -15.52
N SER A 126 -5.55 -2.11 -15.46
CA SER A 126 -6.56 -2.34 -16.50
C SER A 126 -6.13 -1.95 -17.92
N ASP A 127 -5.39 -0.84 -18.06
CA ASP A 127 -4.98 -0.33 -19.37
C ASP A 127 -3.69 -0.98 -19.92
N ILE A 128 -2.87 -1.61 -19.06
CA ILE A 128 -1.55 -2.15 -19.44
C ILE A 128 -1.53 -3.68 -19.47
N PHE A 129 -2.25 -4.34 -18.55
CA PHE A 129 -2.31 -5.79 -18.42
C PHE A 129 -3.75 -6.30 -18.55
N SER A 130 -4.48 -5.79 -19.55
CA SER A 130 -5.91 -6.05 -19.74
C SER A 130 -6.26 -7.54 -19.70
N GLN A 131 -5.45 -8.41 -20.31
CA GLN A 131 -5.68 -9.86 -20.30
C GLN A 131 -5.54 -10.48 -18.90
N ASP A 132 -4.54 -10.08 -18.11
CA ASP A 132 -4.37 -10.57 -16.74
C ASP A 132 -5.49 -10.06 -15.83
N VAL A 133 -5.92 -8.80 -16.04
CA VAL A 133 -7.05 -8.19 -15.32
C VAL A 133 -8.36 -8.91 -15.65
N ILE A 134 -8.66 -9.14 -16.93
CA ILE A 134 -9.86 -9.89 -17.36
C ILE A 134 -9.88 -11.29 -16.76
N ARG A 135 -8.73 -12.00 -16.74
CA ARG A 135 -8.63 -13.33 -16.11
C ARG A 135 -9.02 -13.25 -14.63
N THR A 136 -8.44 -12.29 -13.91
CA THR A 136 -8.65 -12.09 -12.47
C THR A 136 -10.12 -11.79 -12.17
N LEU A 137 -10.69 -10.79 -12.85
CA LEU A 137 -12.10 -10.41 -12.67
C LEU A 137 -13.04 -11.56 -13.05
N THR A 138 -12.75 -12.31 -14.12
CA THR A 138 -13.52 -13.50 -14.50
C THR A 138 -13.55 -14.52 -13.36
N GLY A 139 -12.40 -14.78 -12.73
CA GLY A 139 -12.33 -15.64 -11.54
C GLY A 139 -13.20 -15.12 -10.39
N LEU A 140 -13.13 -13.82 -10.12
CA LEU A 140 -13.91 -13.17 -9.07
C LEU A 140 -15.42 -13.19 -9.30
N THR A 141 -15.90 -13.30 -10.54
CA THR A 141 -17.35 -13.51 -10.81
C THR A 141 -17.88 -14.83 -10.23
N GLN A 142 -17.00 -15.78 -9.88
CA GLN A 142 -17.36 -17.06 -9.28
C GLN A 142 -17.15 -17.10 -7.76
N HIS A 143 -16.75 -15.99 -7.14
CA HIS A 143 -16.47 -15.91 -5.71
C HIS A 143 -17.71 -16.18 -4.84
N GLU A 144 -17.56 -16.77 -3.66
CA GLU A 144 -18.70 -17.13 -2.80
C GLU A 144 -19.49 -15.92 -2.29
N ASN A 145 -18.80 -14.81 -2.03
CA ASN A 145 -19.38 -13.55 -1.60
C ASN A 145 -20.05 -12.83 -2.78
N LYS A 146 -21.36 -12.58 -2.65
CA LYS A 146 -22.18 -11.89 -3.67
C LYS A 146 -21.64 -10.49 -4.03
N ILE A 147 -21.18 -9.72 -3.05
CA ILE A 147 -20.66 -8.35 -3.28
C ILE A 147 -19.42 -8.41 -4.18
N VAL A 148 -18.55 -9.39 -3.96
CA VAL A 148 -17.34 -9.59 -4.78
C VAL A 148 -17.73 -9.97 -6.21
N ARG A 149 -18.68 -10.89 -6.40
CA ARG A 149 -19.15 -11.26 -7.75
C ARG A 149 -19.71 -10.06 -8.52
N GLU A 150 -20.64 -9.33 -7.91
CA GLU A 150 -21.28 -8.16 -8.55
C GLU A 150 -20.26 -7.05 -8.86
N ALA A 151 -19.27 -6.85 -7.98
CA ALA A 151 -18.20 -5.89 -8.21
C ALA A 151 -17.27 -6.29 -9.38
N ALA A 152 -17.02 -7.59 -9.56
CA ALA A 152 -16.22 -8.12 -10.66
C ALA A 152 -16.96 -8.05 -12.00
N GLU A 153 -18.24 -8.45 -12.02
CA GLU A 153 -19.12 -8.34 -13.20
C GLU A 153 -19.15 -6.90 -13.71
N LYS A 154 -19.39 -5.93 -12.81
CA LYS A 154 -19.40 -4.50 -13.16
C LYS A 154 -18.08 -4.02 -13.77
N ARG A 155 -16.94 -4.47 -13.24
CA ARG A 155 -15.62 -4.08 -13.76
C ARG A 155 -15.35 -4.69 -15.14
N LEU A 156 -15.79 -5.93 -15.39
CA LEU A 156 -15.71 -6.56 -16.72
C LEU A 156 -16.55 -5.80 -17.75
N GLU A 157 -17.81 -5.47 -17.41
CA GLU A 157 -18.68 -4.67 -18.29
C GLU A 157 -18.04 -3.33 -18.66
N LEU A 158 -17.40 -2.66 -17.69
CA LEU A 158 -16.67 -1.41 -17.93
C LEU A 158 -15.45 -1.59 -18.84
N MET A 159 -14.80 -2.75 -18.83
CA MET A 159 -13.67 -3.05 -19.71
C MET A 159 -14.12 -3.36 -21.14
N GLU A 160 -15.23 -4.07 -21.33
CA GLU A 160 -15.82 -4.36 -22.64
C GLU A 160 -16.36 -3.09 -23.32
N GLY A 161 -16.86 -2.13 -22.53
CA GLY A 161 -17.32 -0.84 -23.05
C GLY A 161 -16.23 0.16 -23.43
N LYS A 162 -14.94 -0.17 -23.29
CA LYS A 162 -13.79 0.68 -23.65
C LYS A 162 -13.29 0.48 -25.10
N GLU A 163 -13.86 -0.46 -25.86
CA GLU A 163 -13.58 -0.66 -27.30
C GLU A 163 -14.25 0.38 -28.21
#